data_AF-A0A9W8F7R6-F1
#
_entry.id   AF-A0A9W8F7R6-F1
#
_cell.length_a   1.000
_cell.length_b   1.000
_cell.length_c   1.000
_cell.angle_alpha   90.00
_cell.angle_beta   90.00
_cell.angle_gamma   90.00
#
_symmetry.space_group_name_H-M   'P 1'
#
loop_
_entity.id
_entity.type
_entity.pdbx_description
1 polymer ?
#
loop_
_entity_poly.entity_id
_entity_poly.type
_entity_poly.pdbx_seq_one_letter_code
_entity_poly.pdbx_strand_id
1 'polypeptide(L)'
;MTDKPVSETVSWDDAPVNSGPISQEDMCKASQAFDQWFACLTVGKQLSNYYRYGEKRGCGKHWSKLRLCMGMKLRSSESRKEIMREHREKEDIERNTLPNVLDVWTKRT
;
A
#
# COMPACT_ATOMS: atom_id res chain seq x y z
N MET A 1 24.08 41.67 -2.86
CA MET A 1 24.08 40.20 -3.02
C MET A 1 23.06 39.64 -2.06
N THR A 2 21.87 39.29 -2.55
CA THR A 2 20.86 38.57 -1.78
C THR A 2 20.98 37.10 -2.13
N ASP A 3 21.45 36.30 -1.17
CA ASP A 3 21.50 34.85 -1.30
C ASP A 3 20.10 34.27 -1.45
N LYS A 4 19.93 33.47 -2.50
CA LYS A 4 18.69 32.76 -2.83
C LYS A 4 18.63 31.50 -1.95
N PRO A 5 17.58 31.26 -1.16
CA PRO A 5 17.50 30.05 -0.36
C PRO A 5 17.41 28.82 -1.27
N VAL A 6 18.32 27.87 -1.02
CA VAL A 6 18.42 26.56 -1.64
C VAL A 6 17.09 25.83 -1.49
N SER A 7 16.47 25.48 -2.61
CA SER A 7 15.29 24.64 -2.65
C SER A 7 15.67 23.22 -2.22
N GLU A 8 15.25 22.81 -1.03
CA GLU A 8 15.27 21.41 -0.60
C GLU A 8 14.45 20.57 -1.57
N THR A 9 15.11 19.61 -2.20
CA THR A 9 14.42 18.55 -2.94
C THR A 9 13.86 17.58 -1.91
N VAL A 10 12.53 17.54 -1.79
CA VAL A 10 11.84 16.55 -0.96
C VAL A 10 12.08 15.17 -1.59
N SER A 11 13.02 14.43 -1.00
CA SER A 11 13.25 13.02 -1.24
C SER A 11 12.06 12.24 -0.67
N TRP A 12 11.41 11.43 -1.51
CA TRP A 12 10.27 10.61 -1.12
C TRP A 12 10.69 9.32 -0.41
N ASP A 13 12.00 9.10 -0.24
CA ASP A 13 12.59 7.94 0.41
C ASP A 13 12.71 8.10 1.94
N ASP A 14 12.42 9.29 2.48
CA ASP A 14 12.52 9.61 3.92
C ASP A 14 11.19 9.53 4.69
N ALA A 15 10.12 9.01 4.07
CA ALA A 15 8.88 8.76 4.81
C ALA A 15 9.15 7.70 5.90
N PRO A 16 8.81 7.96 7.18
CA PRO A 16 9.11 7.01 8.25
C PRO A 16 8.36 5.70 8.02
N VAL A 17 9.09 4.68 7.58
CA VAL A 17 8.65 3.29 7.64
C VAL A 17 8.67 2.90 9.11
N ASN A 18 7.50 2.98 9.74
CA ASN A 18 7.29 2.41 11.06
C ASN A 18 7.39 0.87 10.93
N SER A 19 8.55 0.32 11.27
CA SER A 19 8.88 -1.11 11.29
C SER A 19 8.75 -1.73 12.68
N GLY A 20 7.75 -1.31 13.47
CA GLY A 20 7.38 -2.01 14.71
C GLY A 20 6.63 -3.33 14.42
N PRO A 21 6.70 -4.36 15.30
CA PRO A 21 5.90 -5.56 15.17
C PRO A 21 4.42 -5.20 15.32
N ILE A 22 3.70 -5.24 14.20
CA ILE A 22 2.30 -4.82 14.10
C ILE A 22 1.43 -5.86 14.83
N SER A 23 0.84 -5.50 15.97
CA SER A 23 -0.18 -6.36 16.61
C SER A 23 -1.36 -6.53 15.64
N GLN A 24 -1.84 -7.76 15.53
CA GLN A 24 -2.67 -8.29 14.44
C GLN A 24 -4.13 -7.79 14.44
N GLU A 25 -4.46 -6.78 15.23
CA GLU A 25 -5.84 -6.42 15.58
C GLU A 25 -6.39 -5.22 14.77
N ASP A 26 -5.53 -4.42 14.12
CA ASP A 26 -5.91 -3.12 13.51
C ASP A 26 -5.56 -2.98 12.02
N MET A 27 -5.45 -4.07 11.26
CA MET A 27 -4.95 -4.02 9.87
C MET A 27 -5.83 -3.29 8.84
N CYS A 28 -6.92 -2.60 9.25
CA CYS A 28 -7.74 -1.74 8.38
C CYS A 28 -7.91 -0.32 8.97
N LYS A 29 -6.83 0.45 9.09
CA LYS A 29 -6.95 1.90 9.32
C LYS A 29 -7.46 2.56 8.03
N ALA A 30 -8.71 3.03 8.05
CA ALA A 30 -9.34 3.66 6.89
C ALA A 30 -8.58 4.90 6.39
N SER A 31 -7.98 5.67 7.29
CA SER A 31 -7.10 6.80 6.94
C SER A 31 -5.90 6.34 6.11
N GLN A 32 -5.19 5.31 6.55
CA GLN A 32 -4.04 4.79 5.81
C GLN A 32 -4.44 4.19 4.46
N ALA A 33 -5.57 3.48 4.39
CA ALA A 33 -6.07 2.96 3.11
C ALA A 33 -6.47 4.09 2.15
N PHE A 34 -6.99 5.20 2.67
CA PHE A 34 -7.32 6.38 1.89
C PHE A 34 -6.06 7.05 1.35
N ASP A 35 -5.06 7.29 2.21
CA ASP A 35 -3.80 7.89 1.81
C ASP A 35 -3.12 7.09 0.70
N GLN A 36 -3.16 5.76 0.77
CA GLN A 36 -2.63 4.86 -0.27
C GLN A 36 -3.36 5.02 -1.61
N TRP A 37 -4.69 5.05 -1.58
CA TRP A 37 -5.50 5.24 -2.79
C TRP A 37 -5.30 6.62 -3.40
N PHE A 38 -5.36 7.66 -2.58
CA PHE A 38 -5.18 9.04 -3.00
C PHE A 38 -3.78 9.25 -3.59
N ALA A 39 -2.73 8.76 -2.91
CA ALA A 39 -1.37 8.82 -3.40
C ALA A 39 -1.23 8.15 -4.78
N CYS A 40 -1.88 7.00 -5.00
CA CYS A 40 -1.89 6.36 -6.32
C CYS A 40 -2.54 7.25 -7.40
N LEU A 41 -3.59 7.99 -7.08
CA LEU A 41 -4.26 8.87 -8.05
C LEU A 41 -3.46 10.13 -8.39
N THR A 42 -2.56 10.57 -7.51
CA THR A 42 -1.81 11.81 -7.74
C THR A 42 -0.93 11.74 -8.99
N VAL A 43 -0.95 12.83 -9.78
CA VAL A 43 -0.21 12.94 -11.05
C VAL A 43 1.29 12.73 -10.83
N GLY A 44 1.85 13.25 -9.73
CA GLY A 44 3.29 13.10 -9.43
C GLY A 44 3.74 11.64 -9.36
N LYS A 45 2.96 10.78 -8.69
CA LYS A 45 3.25 9.34 -8.62
C LYS A 45 2.99 8.61 -9.93
N GLN A 46 2.01 9.05 -10.70
CA GLN A 46 1.66 8.44 -11.98
C GLN A 46 2.62 8.83 -13.12
N LEU A 47 3.25 10.00 -13.05
CA LEU A 47 4.10 10.53 -14.13
C LEU A 47 5.27 9.61 -14.47
N SER A 48 5.94 9.03 -13.46
CA SER A 48 7.06 8.10 -13.72
C SER A 48 6.62 6.83 -14.43
N ASN A 49 5.45 6.29 -14.08
CA ASN A 49 4.93 5.10 -14.73
C ASN A 49 4.46 5.41 -16.15
N TYR A 50 3.78 6.53 -16.33
CA TYR A 50 3.35 7.01 -17.62
C TYR A 50 4.54 7.28 -18.55
N TYR A 51 5.61 7.90 -18.04
CA TYR A 51 6.83 8.14 -18.80
C TYR A 51 7.52 6.84 -19.24
N ARG A 52 7.62 5.84 -18.34
CA ARG A 52 8.33 4.58 -18.64
C ARG A 52 7.53 3.60 -19.49
N TYR A 53 6.23 3.48 -19.24
CA TYR A 53 5.39 2.42 -19.80
C TYR A 53 4.27 2.95 -20.69
N GLY A 54 4.08 4.27 -20.77
CA GLY A 54 3.00 4.89 -21.58
C GLY A 54 1.60 4.75 -20.97
N GLU A 55 1.48 4.14 -19.79
CA GLU A 55 0.21 3.88 -19.13
C GLU A 55 0.20 4.39 -17.69
N LYS A 56 -1.00 4.64 -17.17
CA LYS A 56 -1.20 4.92 -15.74
C LYS A 56 -1.25 3.58 -14.98
N ARG A 57 -0.66 3.53 -13.79
CA ARG A 57 -0.83 2.38 -12.89
C ARG A 57 -2.31 2.23 -12.53
N GLY A 58 -2.82 1.01 -12.58
CA GLY A 58 -4.16 0.69 -12.07
C GLY A 58 -4.23 0.85 -10.54
N CYS A 59 -5.05 1.79 -10.05
CA CYS A 59 -5.26 2.02 -8.61
C CYS A 59 -6.38 1.15 -8.00
N GLY A 60 -6.90 0.16 -8.73
CA GLY A 60 -8.05 -0.65 -8.31
C GLY A 60 -7.83 -1.41 -7.00
N LYS A 61 -6.63 -1.97 -6.79
CA LYS A 61 -6.29 -2.71 -5.56
C LYS A 61 -6.41 -1.84 -4.31
N HIS A 62 -5.91 -0.60 -4.36
CA HIS A 62 -6.02 0.35 -3.24
C HIS A 62 -7.47 0.78 -2.99
N TRP A 63 -8.26 0.92 -4.05
CA TRP A 63 -9.67 1.26 -3.93
C TRP A 63 -10.50 0.14 -3.28
N SER A 64 -10.28 -1.11 -3.69
CA SER A 64 -10.93 -2.28 -3.08
C SER A 64 -10.61 -2.40 -1.59
N LYS A 65 -9.33 -2.19 -1.23
CA LYS A 65 -8.88 -2.15 0.17
C LYS A 65 -9.56 -1.03 0.96
N LEU A 66 -9.65 0.17 0.38
CA LEU A 66 -10.33 1.30 1.02
C LEU A 66 -11.81 0.99 1.26
N ARG A 67 -12.53 0.45 0.26
CA ARG A 67 -13.92 0.05 0.40
C ARG A 67 -14.13 -1.01 1.48
N LEU A 68 -13.23 -1.99 1.53
CA LEU A 68 -13.24 -3.00 2.59
C LEU A 68 -13.12 -2.33 3.97
N CYS A 69 -12.07 -1.52 4.19
CA CYS A 69 -11.82 -0.87 5.46
C CYS A 69 -12.96 0.06 5.91
N MET A 70 -13.56 0.82 4.98
CA MET A 70 -14.72 1.65 5.28
C MET A 70 -15.92 0.80 5.72
N GLY A 71 -16.16 -0.34 5.08
CA GLY A 71 -17.25 -1.26 5.42
C GLY A 71 -17.08 -1.94 6.80
N MET A 72 -15.85 -2.11 7.29
CA MET A 72 -15.57 -2.80 8.57
C MET A 72 -16.17 -2.10 9.80
N LYS A 73 -16.39 -0.78 9.74
CA LYS A 73 -16.96 -0.01 10.86
C LYS A 73 -18.42 -0.41 11.14
N LEU A 74 -19.16 -0.83 10.12
CA LEU A 74 -20.57 -1.22 10.24
C LEU A 74 -20.76 -2.69 10.64
N ARG A 75 -19.68 -3.48 10.69
CA ARG A 75 -19.73 -4.94 10.96
C ARG A 75 -19.52 -5.25 12.45
N SER A 76 -20.00 -6.40 12.90
CA SER A 76 -19.73 -6.92 14.24
C SER A 76 -18.25 -7.27 14.41
N SER A 77 -17.76 -7.33 15.64
CA SER A 77 -16.34 -7.63 15.92
C SER A 77 -15.89 -9.00 15.40
N GLU A 78 -16.76 -10.02 15.49
CA GLU A 78 -16.49 -11.37 15.00
C GLU A 78 -16.45 -11.42 13.47
N SER A 79 -17.48 -10.90 12.80
CA SER A 79 -17.49 -10.83 11.32
C SER A 79 -16.34 -9.99 10.77
N ARG A 80 -15.87 -8.99 11.51
CA ARG A 80 -14.72 -8.18 11.11
C ARG A 80 -13.43 -9.00 11.05
N LYS A 81 -13.20 -9.85 12.06
CA LYS A 81 -12.01 -10.72 12.12
C LYS A 81 -12.01 -11.73 10.98
N GLU A 82 -13.16 -12.31 10.70
CA GLU A 82 -13.31 -13.29 9.61
C GLU A 82 -13.00 -12.68 8.24
N ILE A 83 -13.68 -11.57 7.90
CA ILE A 83 -13.46 -10.88 6.61
C ILE A 83 -11.99 -10.45 6.44
N MET A 84 -11.36 -10.02 7.54
CA MET A 84 -9.95 -9.62 7.52
C MET A 84 -9.01 -10.82 7.35
N ARG A 85 -9.35 -11.98 7.90
CA ARG A 85 -8.63 -13.24 7.65
C ARG A 85 -8.75 -13.62 6.18
N GLU A 86 -9.95 -13.68 5.63
CA GLU A 86 -10.18 -14.01 4.22
C GLU A 86 -9.43 -13.07 3.27
N HIS A 87 -9.39 -11.77 3.57
CA HIS A 87 -8.63 -10.81 2.76
C HIS A 87 -7.12 -11.10 2.81
N ARG A 88 -6.57 -11.43 3.99
CA ARG A 88 -5.15 -11.79 4.11
C ARG A 88 -4.83 -13.06 3.34
N GLU A 89 -5.67 -14.08 3.45
CA GLU A 89 -5.51 -15.33 2.72
C GLU A 89 -5.51 -15.09 1.21
N LYS A 90 -6.42 -14.25 0.69
CA LYS A 90 -6.44 -13.87 -0.74
C LYS A 90 -5.14 -13.16 -1.16
N GLU A 91 -4.66 -12.21 -0.37
CA GLU A 91 -3.41 -11.50 -0.65
C GLU A 91 -2.17 -12.41 -0.61
N ASP A 92 -2.15 -13.38 0.30
CA ASP A 92 -1.08 -14.37 0.40
C ASP A 92 -1.09 -15.33 -0.79
N ILE A 93 -2.28 -15.78 -1.21
CA ILE A 93 -2.43 -16.57 -2.43
C ILE A 93 -1.97 -15.76 -3.66
N GLU A 94 -2.39 -14.50 -3.82
CA GLU A 94 -1.93 -13.64 -4.92
C GLU A 94 -0.40 -13.47 -4.93
N ARG A 95 0.21 -13.27 -3.75
CA ARG A 95 1.67 -13.13 -3.62
C ARG A 95 2.46 -14.39 -3.95
N ASN A 96 1.88 -15.55 -3.65
CA ASN A 96 2.53 -16.85 -3.84
C ASN A 96 2.29 -17.42 -5.24
N THR A 97 1.20 -17.03 -5.91
CA THR A 97 0.85 -17.51 -7.26
C THR A 97 1.55 -16.74 -8.37
N LEU A 98 1.77 -15.44 -8.18
CA LEU A 98 2.51 -14.63 -9.14
C LEU A 98 4.01 -14.95 -9.07
N PRO A 99 4.75 -14.80 -10.19
CA PRO A 99 6.20 -14.97 -10.18
C PRO A 99 6.82 -14.02 -9.16
N ASN A 100 7.37 -14.62 -8.10
CA ASN A 100 7.87 -13.91 -6.93
C ASN A 100 9.38 -14.12 -6.85
N VAL A 101 10.11 -13.09 -6.38
CA VAL A 101 11.55 -13.19 -6.13
C VAL A 101 11.91 -14.32 -5.15
N LEU A 102 11.00 -14.68 -4.24
CA LEU A 102 11.18 -15.82 -3.32
C LEU A 102 11.38 -17.16 -4.04
N ASP A 103 10.92 -17.29 -5.28
CA ASP A 103 11.12 -18.50 -6.09
C ASP A 103 12.56 -18.63 -6.60
N VAL A 104 13.26 -17.51 -6.79
CA VAL A 104 14.65 -17.48 -7.27
C VAL A 104 15.64 -17.85 -6.16
N TRP A 105 15.31 -17.58 -4.89
CA TRP A 105 16.24 -17.70 -3.77
C TRP A 105 15.87 -18.85 -2.83
N THR A 106 16.70 -19.89 -2.77
CA THR A 106 16.59 -20.92 -1.75
C THR A 106 17.08 -20.40 -0.40
N LYS A 107 16.36 -20.70 0.70
CA LYS A 107 16.84 -20.39 2.05
C LYS A 107 18.21 -21.03 2.26
N ARG A 108 19.19 -20.22 2.66
CA ARG A 108 20.47 -20.75 3.13
C ARG A 108 20.22 -21.46 4.46
N THR A 109 20.57 -22.74 4.51
CA THR A 109 20.52 -23.57 5.72
C THR A 109 21.74 -23.27 6.58
#